data_AF-A0A954MFR2-F1
#
_entry.id   AF-A0A954MFR2-F1
#
_cell.length_a   1.000
_cell.length_b   1.000
_cell.length_c   1.000
_cell.angle_alpha   90.00
_cell.angle_beta   90.00
_cell.angle_gamma   90.00
#
_symmetry.space_group_name_H-M   'P 1'
#
loop_
_entity.id
_entity.type
_entity.pdbx_description
1 polymer ?
#
loop_
_entity_poly.entity_id
_entity_poly.type
_entity_poly.pdbx_seq_one_letter_code
_entity_poly.pdbx_strand_id
1 'polypeptide(L)'
;MIRQFSNLLPLPVPSTTFPVQSRLLFTAAVVLIWCLALDVQAADSGHAIIAAYERFRSTDLSDVEAGQLLLSELNCQSCHGPLEGRVLPTRKAPVLTKAAERINPEYLLKFLADPQHVKPGTT
;
A
#
# COMPACT_ATOMS: atom_id res chain seq x y z
N MET A 1 -75.73 -20.50 15.74
CA MET A 1 -75.11 -21.51 16.63
C MET A 1 -73.60 -21.31 16.55
N ILE A 2 -72.94 -21.02 17.68
CA ILE A 2 -71.54 -21.41 18.01
C ILE A 2 -70.44 -20.72 17.15
N ARG A 3 -69.43 -19.99 17.65
CA ARG A 3 -68.87 -19.76 18.99
C ARG A 3 -67.97 -18.52 18.98
N GLN A 4 -67.83 -17.96 20.18
CA GLN A 4 -66.91 -16.91 20.63
C GLN A 4 -65.44 -17.12 20.18
N PHE A 5 -64.85 -16.10 19.56
CA PHE A 5 -63.40 -15.90 19.46
C PHE A 5 -63.04 -14.49 19.96
N SER A 6 -63.57 -14.14 21.13
CA SER A 6 -63.37 -12.83 21.76
C SER A 6 -62.46 -12.99 22.97
N ASN A 7 -61.17 -13.28 22.78
CA ASN A 7 -60.10 -13.05 23.78
C ASN A 7 -58.72 -13.47 23.25
N LEU A 8 -58.12 -12.63 22.42
CA LEU A 8 -56.67 -12.56 22.31
C LEU A 8 -56.24 -11.28 23.02
N LEU A 9 -55.66 -11.45 24.20
CA LEU A 9 -55.02 -10.36 24.93
C LEU A 9 -53.88 -9.80 24.07
N PRO A 10 -53.79 -8.48 23.84
CA PRO A 10 -52.66 -7.91 23.13
C PRO A 10 -51.39 -8.11 23.97
N LEU A 11 -50.38 -8.77 23.38
CA LEU A 11 -49.05 -8.83 23.96
C LEU A 11 -48.45 -7.41 24.01
N PRO A 12 -47.74 -7.04 25.08
CA PRO A 12 -47.09 -5.75 25.18
C PRO A 12 -45.97 -5.66 24.13
N VAL A 13 -46.15 -4.82 23.12
CA VAL A 13 -45.07 -4.45 22.21
C VAL A 13 -44.18 -3.41 22.91
N PRO A 14 -42.85 -3.62 23.00
CA PRO A 14 -41.97 -2.62 23.58
C PRO A 14 -41.92 -1.41 22.64
N SER A 15 -42.51 -0.29 23.06
CA SER A 15 -42.38 0.99 22.38
C SER A 15 -40.94 1.48 22.54
N THR A 16 -40.10 1.24 21.53
CA THR A 16 -38.76 1.84 21.43
C THR A 16 -38.85 3.31 21.02
N THR A 17 -39.69 4.08 21.71
CA THR A 17 -39.67 5.54 21.66
C THR A 17 -38.56 6.03 22.59
N PHE A 18 -37.32 5.78 22.18
CA PHE A 18 -36.19 6.47 22.79
C PHE A 18 -36.34 7.97 22.54
N PRO A 19 -36.17 8.83 23.55
CA PRO A 19 -36.36 10.27 23.40
C PRO A 19 -35.44 10.79 22.29
N VAL A 20 -35.93 11.70 21.45
CA VAL A 20 -35.16 12.31 20.32
C VAL A 20 -33.79 12.82 20.78
N GLN A 21 -33.70 13.30 22.02
CA GLN A 21 -32.46 13.76 22.66
C GLN A 21 -31.41 12.64 22.82
N SER A 22 -31.84 11.40 23.08
CA SER A 22 -30.95 10.22 23.12
C SER A 22 -30.42 9.85 21.74
N ARG A 23 -31.21 10.04 20.68
CA ARG A 23 -30.78 9.77 19.29
C ARG A 23 -29.72 10.78 18.82
N LEU A 24 -29.91 12.06 19.15
CA LEU A 24 -28.98 13.14 18.80
C LEU A 24 -27.62 12.98 19.50
N LEU A 25 -27.63 12.62 20.79
CA LEU A 25 -26.40 12.36 21.54
C LEU A 25 -25.64 11.14 20.99
N PHE A 26 -26.36 10.10 20.58
CA PHE A 26 -25.74 8.91 19.99
C PHE A 26 -25.12 9.21 18.62
N THR A 27 -25.81 9.94 17.75
CA THR A 27 -25.25 10.34 16.44
C THR A 27 -24.05 11.27 16.61
N ALA A 28 -24.10 12.22 17.54
CA ALA A 28 -22.98 13.11 17.83
C ALA A 28 -21.78 12.32 18.35
N ALA A 29 -21.98 11.37 19.27
CA ALA A 29 -20.91 10.52 19.78
C ALA A 29 -20.29 9.63 18.68
N VAL A 30 -21.10 9.03 17.81
CA VAL A 30 -20.60 8.21 16.69
C VAL A 30 -19.79 9.05 15.71
N VAL A 31 -20.28 10.25 15.35
CA VAL A 31 -19.55 11.18 14.47
C VAL A 31 -18.24 11.62 15.12
N LEU A 32 -18.25 11.92 16.42
CA LEU A 32 -17.06 12.36 17.15
C LEU A 32 -16.04 11.23 17.27
N ILE A 33 -16.47 9.99 17.52
CA ILE A 33 -15.62 8.79 17.50
C ILE A 33 -15.06 8.54 16.09
N TRP A 34 -15.88 8.69 15.04
CA TRP A 34 -15.42 8.60 13.66
C TRP A 34 -14.39 9.67 13.35
N CYS A 35 -14.64 10.93 13.70
CA CYS A 35 -13.71 12.04 13.52
C CYS A 35 -12.40 11.81 14.28
N LEU A 36 -12.44 11.29 15.50
CA LEU A 36 -11.25 10.91 16.26
C LEU A 36 -10.51 9.72 15.64
N ALA A 37 -11.21 8.81 14.95
CA ALA A 37 -10.60 7.69 14.24
C ALA A 37 -10.03 8.09 12.86
N LEU A 38 -10.49 9.19 12.27
CA LEU A 38 -10.03 9.72 10.98
C LEU A 38 -8.57 10.23 11.03
N ASP A 39 -8.06 10.60 12.21
CA ASP A 39 -6.67 11.03 12.43
C ASP A 39 -5.63 9.88 12.41
N VAL A 40 -6.06 8.61 12.29
CA VAL A 40 -5.15 7.49 11.99
C VAL A 40 -4.87 7.48 10.49
N GLN A 41 -4.10 8.46 10.01
CA GLN A 41 -3.33 8.28 8.79
C GLN A 41 -2.16 7.35 9.11
N ALA A 42 -2.20 6.15 8.55
CA ALA A 42 -1.01 5.32 8.41
C ALA A 42 0.07 6.19 7.77
N ALA A 43 1.18 6.40 8.46
CA ALA A 43 2.36 6.99 7.86
C ALA A 43 2.71 6.16 6.62
N ASP A 44 2.52 6.75 5.44
CA ASP A 44 2.99 6.16 4.19
C ASP A 44 4.51 6.05 4.32
N SER A 45 5.04 4.83 4.36
CA SER A 45 6.43 4.56 4.70
C SER A 45 7.43 5.06 3.65
N GLY A 46 6.98 5.76 2.60
CA GLY A 46 7.80 6.41 1.58
C GLY A 46 8.67 5.47 0.74
N HIS A 47 8.62 4.17 0.99
CA HIS A 47 9.39 3.15 0.27
C HIS A 47 8.45 2.09 -0.31
N ALA A 48 8.84 1.57 -1.46
CA ALA A 48 8.13 0.46 -2.08
C ALA A 48 8.28 -0.80 -1.21
N ILE A 49 7.15 -1.42 -0.85
CA ILE A 49 7.15 -2.70 -0.15
C ILE A 49 7.45 -3.81 -1.15
N ILE A 50 8.63 -4.43 -1.02
CA ILE A 50 9.09 -5.52 -1.88
C ILE A 50 9.12 -6.79 -1.04
N ALA A 51 8.17 -7.69 -1.26
CA ALA A 51 7.89 -8.80 -0.35
C ALA A 51 9.12 -9.67 -0.04
N ALA A 52 9.92 -10.00 -1.05
CA ALA A 52 11.13 -10.79 -0.86
C ALA A 52 12.20 -10.01 -0.07
N TYR A 53 12.41 -8.74 -0.40
CA TYR A 53 13.38 -7.88 0.28
C TYR A 53 13.03 -7.69 1.76
N GLU A 54 11.78 -7.36 2.07
CA GLU A 54 11.33 -7.18 3.45
C GLU A 54 11.46 -8.45 4.28
N ARG A 55 11.25 -9.61 3.67
CA ARG A 55 11.32 -10.89 4.36
C ARG A 55 12.75 -11.30 4.72
N PHE A 56 13.72 -11.08 3.83
CA PHE A 56 15.05 -11.67 3.96
C PHE A 56 16.15 -10.68 4.40
N ARG A 57 15.93 -9.36 4.25
CA ARG A 57 16.98 -8.36 4.56
C ARG A 57 17.41 -8.33 6.02
N SER A 58 16.54 -8.70 6.96
CA SER A 58 16.80 -8.53 8.40
C SER A 58 17.61 -9.68 9.02
N THR A 59 17.65 -10.84 8.36
CA THR A 59 18.14 -12.08 8.97
C THR A 59 19.15 -12.82 8.13
N ASP A 60 19.05 -12.75 6.79
CA ASP A 60 19.65 -13.78 5.93
C ASP A 60 20.53 -13.24 4.79
N LEU A 61 20.56 -11.91 4.56
CA LEU A 61 21.27 -11.32 3.42
C LEU A 61 22.27 -10.25 3.85
N SER A 62 23.47 -10.30 3.29
CA SER A 62 24.38 -9.15 3.27
C SER A 62 23.81 -8.02 2.40
N ASP A 63 24.32 -6.78 2.56
CA ASP A 63 23.90 -5.63 1.76
C ASP A 63 24.05 -5.89 0.24
N VAL A 64 25.07 -6.65 -0.15
CA VAL A 64 25.31 -7.01 -1.56
C VAL A 64 24.25 -7.98 -2.06
N GLU A 65 23.93 -9.02 -1.28
CA GLU A 65 22.91 -10.01 -1.65
C GLU A 65 21.51 -9.39 -1.65
N ALA A 66 21.22 -8.52 -0.68
CA ALA A 66 19.97 -7.76 -0.63
C ALA A 66 19.84 -6.82 -1.84
N GLY A 67 20.93 -6.16 -2.26
CA GLY A 67 20.97 -5.36 -3.48
C GLY A 67 20.76 -6.20 -4.74
N GLN A 68 21.36 -7.39 -4.82
CA GLN A 68 21.17 -8.32 -5.95
C GLN A 68 19.71 -8.80 -6.05
N LEU A 69 19.07 -9.11 -4.92
CA LEU A 69 17.65 -9.44 -4.87
C LEU A 69 16.78 -8.29 -5.41
N LEU A 70 17.08 -7.04 -5.00
CA LEU A 70 16.36 -5.87 -5.51
C LEU A 70 16.49 -5.69 -7.02
N LEU A 71 17.66 -5.98 -7.61
CA LEU A 71 17.86 -5.89 -9.05
C LEU A 71 16.92 -6.83 -9.84
N SER A 72 16.59 -8.00 -9.29
CA SER A 72 15.62 -8.91 -9.89
C SER A 72 14.17 -8.52 -9.60
N GLU A 73 13.85 -8.16 -8.35
CA GLU A 73 12.48 -7.82 -7.94
C GLU A 73 11.96 -6.55 -8.62
N LEU A 74 12.85 -5.58 -8.86
CA LEU A 74 12.54 -4.33 -9.57
C LEU A 74 12.77 -4.43 -11.09
N ASN A 75 13.06 -5.63 -11.60
CA ASN A 75 13.19 -5.92 -13.03
C ASN A 75 14.23 -5.05 -13.77
N CYS A 76 15.32 -4.67 -13.10
CA CYS A 76 16.37 -3.80 -13.66
C CYS A 76 17.03 -4.43 -14.91
N GLN A 77 17.14 -5.76 -14.92
CA GLN A 77 17.70 -6.55 -16.02
C GLN A 77 16.92 -6.44 -17.33
N SER A 78 15.62 -6.10 -17.28
CA SER A 78 14.81 -5.91 -18.49
C SER A 78 15.37 -4.84 -19.43
N CYS A 79 16.09 -3.86 -18.87
CA CYS A 79 16.71 -2.77 -19.61
C CYS A 79 18.24 -2.91 -19.63
N HIS A 80 18.87 -3.39 -18.55
CA HIS A 80 20.33 -3.39 -18.40
C HIS A 80 21.06 -4.72 -18.78
N GLY A 81 20.34 -5.80 -19.15
CA GLY A 81 20.87 -6.98 -19.88
C GLY A 81 20.55 -8.38 -19.30
N PRO A 82 20.93 -9.50 -19.98
CA PRO A 82 21.21 -9.65 -21.41
C PRO A 82 19.96 -10.13 -22.17
N LEU A 83 19.64 -9.50 -23.32
CA LEU A 83 18.66 -10.01 -24.28
C LEU A 83 19.36 -11.01 -25.24
N GLU A 84 19.96 -12.07 -24.73
CA GLU A 84 20.48 -13.13 -25.59
C GLU A 84 19.31 -13.89 -26.23
N GLY A 85 19.20 -13.79 -27.56
CA GLY A 85 18.19 -14.50 -28.36
C GLY A 85 16.80 -13.85 -28.46
N ARG A 86 16.61 -12.58 -28.03
CA ARG A 86 15.31 -11.89 -28.20
C ARG A 86 15.36 -10.80 -29.28
N VAL A 87 14.40 -10.87 -30.21
CA VAL A 87 14.20 -9.94 -31.36
C VAL A 87 13.45 -8.65 -30.95
N LEU A 88 13.40 -8.32 -29.66
CA LEU A 88 12.73 -7.12 -29.19
C LEU A 88 13.72 -5.94 -29.21
N PRO A 89 13.31 -4.73 -29.64
CA PRO A 89 14.17 -3.57 -29.61
C PRO A 89 14.66 -3.33 -28.17
N THR A 90 15.97 -3.39 -27.98
CA THR A 90 16.61 -3.13 -26.69
C THR A 90 16.33 -1.68 -26.30
N ARG A 91 15.75 -1.46 -25.11
CA ARG A 91 15.64 -0.09 -24.57
C ARG A 91 17.03 0.49 -24.41
N LYS A 92 17.21 1.79 -24.70
CA LYS A 92 18.51 2.47 -24.58
C LYS A 92 18.91 2.62 -23.10
N ALA A 93 19.41 1.55 -22.49
CA ALA A 93 19.90 1.55 -21.12
C ALA A 93 21.43 1.38 -21.08
N PRO A 94 22.14 2.07 -20.18
CA PRO A 94 23.59 1.92 -20.00
C PRO A 94 24.01 0.53 -19.50
N VAL A 95 25.22 0.10 -19.82
CA VAL A 95 25.80 -1.12 -19.24
C VAL A 95 26.19 -0.88 -17.77
N LEU A 96 25.67 -1.73 -16.87
CA LEU A 96 25.91 -1.63 -15.41
C LEU A 96 27.17 -2.34 -14.93
N THR A 97 27.89 -3.06 -15.81
CA THR A 97 29.19 -3.65 -15.47
C THR A 97 30.11 -2.56 -14.91
N LYS A 98 30.63 -2.79 -13.70
CA LYS A 98 31.50 -1.85 -12.98
C LYS A 98 30.90 -0.44 -12.87
N ALA A 99 29.58 -0.35 -12.68
CA ALA A 99 28.90 0.94 -12.52
C ALA A 99 29.45 1.76 -11.35
N ALA A 100 29.88 1.10 -10.27
CA ALA A 100 30.46 1.75 -9.09
C ALA A 100 31.75 2.55 -9.39
N GLU A 101 32.48 2.23 -10.46
CA GLU A 101 33.68 2.98 -10.87
C GLU A 101 33.34 4.32 -11.55
N ARG A 102 32.09 4.49 -12.00
CA ARG A 102 31.66 5.60 -12.86
C ARG A 102 30.48 6.39 -12.29
N ILE A 103 29.71 5.79 -11.40
CA ILE A 103 28.51 6.38 -10.81
C ILE A 103 28.82 6.81 -9.39
N ASN A 104 28.56 8.08 -9.14
CA ASN A 104 28.61 8.68 -7.84
C ASN A 104 27.38 8.20 -7.00
N PRO A 105 27.58 7.74 -5.75
CA PRO A 105 26.51 7.10 -4.96
C PRO A 105 25.38 8.07 -4.58
N GLU A 106 25.69 9.33 -4.26
CA GLU A 106 24.66 10.32 -3.95
C GLU A 106 23.84 10.72 -5.19
N TYR A 107 24.46 10.73 -6.38
CA TYR A 107 23.73 10.86 -7.63
C TYR A 107 22.79 9.68 -7.85
N LEU A 108 23.24 8.44 -7.60
CA LEU A 108 22.42 7.25 -7.77
C LEU A 108 21.18 7.27 -6.87
N LEU A 109 21.32 7.62 -5.60
CA LEU A 109 20.20 7.69 -4.67
C LEU A 109 19.16 8.74 -5.11
N LYS A 110 19.60 9.92 -5.54
CA LYS A 110 18.70 10.95 -6.09
C LYS A 110 18.01 10.47 -7.36
N PHE A 111 18.76 9.82 -8.25
CA PHE A 111 18.24 9.31 -9.52
C PHE A 111 17.20 8.20 -9.30
N LEU A 112 17.41 7.29 -8.35
CA LEU A 112 16.42 6.25 -8.02
C LEU A 112 15.16 6.81 -7.37
N ALA A 113 15.27 7.92 -6.62
CA ALA A 113 14.11 8.58 -6.01
C ALA A 113 13.23 9.31 -7.05
N ASP A 114 13.84 10.02 -8.01
CA ASP A 114 13.11 10.67 -9.10
C ASP A 114 13.96 10.74 -10.39
N PRO A 115 13.87 9.71 -11.26
CA PRO A 115 14.68 9.63 -12.47
C PRO A 115 14.41 10.78 -13.46
N GLN A 116 13.16 11.23 -13.56
CA GLN A 116 12.76 12.25 -14.53
C GLN A 116 13.18 13.65 -14.10
N HIS A 117 13.16 13.93 -12.79
CA HIS A 117 13.69 15.17 -12.26
C HIS A 117 15.20 15.25 -12.41
N VAL A 118 15.93 14.18 -12.06
CA VAL A 118 17.40 14.17 -12.12
C VAL A 118 17.91 14.13 -13.56
N LYS A 119 17.27 13.34 -14.43
CA LYS A 119 17.64 13.24 -15.85
C LYS A 119 16.38 13.16 -16.73
N PRO A 120 15.87 14.30 -17.19
CA PRO A 120 14.71 14.36 -18.08
C PRO A 120 14.89 13.49 -19.33
N GLY A 121 13.83 12.76 -19.69
CA GLY A 121 13.81 11.86 -20.86
C GLY A 121 14.26 10.43 -20.54
N THR A 122 14.27 10.04 -19.27
CA THR A 122 14.46 8.65 -18.84
C THR A 122 13.12 7.92 -18.89
N THR A 123 13.01 6.75 -19.54
CA THR A 123 11.73 6.02 -19.73
C THR A 123 11.91 4.51 -19.63
#